data_AF-A0A368F2V0-F1
#
_entry.id   AF-A0A368F2V0-F1
#
_cell.length_a   1.000
_cell.length_b   1.000
_cell.length_c   1.000
_cell.angle_alpha   90.00
_cell.angle_beta   90.00
_cell.angle_gamma   90.00
#
_symmetry.space_group_name_H-M   'P 1'
#
loop_
_entity.id
_entity.type
_entity.pdbx_description
1 polymer ?
#
loop_
_entity_poly.entity_id
_entity_poly.type
_entity_poly.pdbx_seq_one_letter_code
_entity_poly.pdbx_strand_id
1 'polypeptide(L)'
;MRAPVRGEKLAKCAACDHVRYCSKDCQRLAWKIHRPECRRLKAVFPNLPLTEILFLSKIIDRVVFLAMNGDKFGWERERKFSSLVDHKDEIRADKIRMDRFENLNKKMEIFRKEEMIDKEAFFDIFCKASINSHSIHTNAGTEIGMALDLG
;
A
#
# COMPACT_ATOMS: atom_id res chain seq x y z
N MET A 1 -1.53 -5.03 -22.38
CA MET A 1 -0.53 -4.04 -21.92
C MET A 1 0.79 -4.36 -22.61
N ARG A 2 1.51 -3.35 -23.12
CA ARG A 2 2.82 -3.55 -23.76
C ARG A 2 3.92 -3.49 -22.69
N ALA A 3 4.83 -4.46 -22.69
CA ALA A 3 6.05 -4.37 -21.89
C ALA A 3 6.97 -3.26 -22.46
N PRO A 4 7.61 -2.43 -21.61
CA PRO A 4 8.54 -1.41 -22.09
C PRO A 4 9.68 -2.05 -22.88
N VAL A 5 10.14 -1.38 -23.93
CA VAL A 5 11.30 -1.86 -24.70
C VAL A 5 12.55 -1.73 -23.82
N ARG A 6 13.48 -2.69 -23.91
CA ARG A 6 14.74 -2.64 -23.16
C ARG A 6 15.47 -1.31 -23.46
N GLY A 7 15.72 -0.51 -22.43
CA GLY A 7 16.36 0.82 -22.55
C GLY A 7 15.39 2.01 -22.61
N GLU A 8 14.07 1.78 -22.68
CA GLU A 8 13.06 2.84 -22.63
C GLU A 8 12.97 3.45 -21.22
N LYS A 9 13.04 4.79 -21.15
CA LYS A 9 12.94 5.51 -19.87
C LYS A 9 11.50 5.52 -19.38
N LEU A 10 11.29 5.12 -18.12
CA LEU A 10 9.97 5.21 -17.49
C LEU A 10 9.53 6.67 -17.32
N ALA A 11 8.26 6.96 -17.63
CA ALA A 11 7.64 8.24 -17.40
C ALA A 11 7.42 8.48 -15.91
N LYS A 12 7.88 9.62 -15.39
CA LYS A 12 7.72 10.00 -13.98
C LYS A 12 6.42 10.79 -13.80
N CYS A 13 5.72 10.55 -12.69
CA CYS A 13 4.60 11.40 -12.29
C CYS A 13 5.09 12.83 -12.03
N ALA A 14 4.64 13.79 -12.84
CA ALA A 14 5.06 15.19 -12.73
C ALA A 14 4.64 15.88 -11.42
N ALA A 15 3.68 15.30 -10.69
CA ALA A 15 3.16 15.90 -9.45
C ALA A 15 3.92 15.48 -8.19
N CYS A 16 4.18 14.18 -8.00
CA CYS A 16 4.86 13.68 -6.80
C CYS A 16 6.36 13.44 -7.00
N ASP A 17 6.84 13.48 -8.23
CA ASP A 17 8.23 13.27 -8.61
C ASP A 17 8.83 11.90 -8.19
N HIS A 18 7.98 10.94 -7.81
CA HIS A 18 8.42 9.64 -7.31
C HIS A 18 7.96 8.46 -8.19
N VAL A 19 6.65 8.28 -8.35
CA VAL A 19 6.10 7.09 -9.02
C VAL A 19 6.37 7.14 -10.53
N ARG A 20 6.70 5.98 -11.10
CA ARG A 20 7.09 5.82 -12.51
C ARG A 20 6.17 4.84 -13.24
N TYR A 21 6.01 5.05 -14.53
CA TYR A 21 5.13 4.28 -15.40
C TYR A 21 5.83 3.93 -16.71
N CYS A 22 5.55 2.75 -17.27
CA CYS A 22 6.08 2.38 -18.59
C CYS A 22 5.38 3.12 -19.74
N SER A 23 4.18 3.67 -19.52
CA SER A 23 3.40 4.35 -20.55
C SER A 23 2.40 5.33 -19.96
N LYS A 24 1.89 6.25 -20.79
CA LYS A 24 0.77 7.14 -20.43
C LYS A 24 -0.50 6.35 -20.08
N ASP A 25 -0.71 5.19 -20.68
CA ASP A 25 -1.86 4.34 -20.37
C ASP A 25 -1.74 3.72 -18.98
N CYS A 26 -0.56 3.21 -18.61
CA CYS A 26 -0.32 2.72 -17.24
C CYS A 26 -0.44 3.83 -16.21
N GLN A 27 0.02 5.05 -16.52
CA GLN A 27 -0.18 6.21 -15.65
C GLN A 27 -1.68 6.52 -15.46
N ARG A 28 -2.48 6.49 -16.54
CA ARG A 28 -3.92 6.74 -16.50
C ARG A 28 -4.66 5.66 -15.68
N LEU A 29 -4.32 4.40 -15.89
CA LEU A 29 -4.91 3.26 -15.15
C LEU A 29 -4.58 3.32 -13.66
N ALA A 30 -3.33 3.66 -13.31
CA ALA A 30 -2.90 3.76 -11.92
C ALA A 30 -3.48 4.97 -11.19
N TRP A 31 -3.89 6.03 -11.92
CA TRP A 31 -4.24 7.33 -11.33
C TRP A 31 -5.28 7.23 -10.22
N LYS A 32 -6.28 6.38 -10.39
CA LYS A 32 -7.33 6.22 -9.39
C LYS A 32 -6.81 5.77 -8.01
N ILE A 33 -5.83 4.88 -7.99
CA ILE A 33 -5.19 4.40 -6.75
C ILE A 33 -4.09 5.38 -6.33
N HIS A 34 -3.35 5.92 -7.30
CA HIS A 34 -2.23 6.80 -7.03
C HIS A 34 -2.64 8.20 -6.56
N ARG A 35 -3.80 8.73 -6.97
CA ARG A 35 -4.22 10.12 -6.68
C ARG A 35 -4.12 10.52 -5.19
N PRO A 36 -4.72 9.78 -4.23
CA PRO A 36 -4.58 10.13 -2.80
C PRO A 36 -3.13 10.04 -2.32
N GLU A 37 -2.41 8.99 -2.72
CA GLU A 37 -0.99 8.83 -2.41
C GLU A 37 -0.11 9.92 -3.01
N CYS A 38 -0.39 10.36 -4.24
CA CYS A 38 0.38 11.35 -4.97
C CYS A 38 0.46 12.67 -4.21
N ARG A 39 -0.64 13.07 -3.55
CA ARG A 39 -0.68 14.26 -2.70
C ARG A 39 0.27 14.13 -1.51
N ARG A 40 0.23 12.98 -0.81
CA ARG A 40 1.08 12.71 0.35
C ARG A 40 2.56 12.61 -0.05
N LEU A 41 2.87 11.90 -1.14
CA LEU A 41 4.23 11.82 -1.70
C LEU A 41 4.78 13.20 -2.09
N LYS A 42 3.97 14.04 -2.75
CA LYS A 42 4.37 15.40 -3.12
C LYS A 42 4.74 16.23 -1.88
N ALA A 43 4.01 16.07 -0.78
CA ALA A 43 4.24 16.84 0.44
C ALA A 43 5.52 16.46 1.19
N VAL A 44 6.04 15.24 0.98
CA VAL A 44 7.23 14.73 1.69
C VAL A 44 8.46 14.58 0.80
N PHE A 45 8.33 14.74 -0.53
CA PHE A 45 9.46 14.68 -1.46
C PHE A 45 10.52 15.75 -1.11
N PRO A 46 11.83 15.41 -1.11
CA PRO A 46 12.45 14.14 -1.50
C PRO A 46 12.56 13.10 -0.37
N ASN A 47 12.11 13.42 0.84
CA ASN A 47 12.19 12.58 2.04
C ASN A 47 11.05 11.54 2.08
N LEU A 48 11.09 10.63 1.12
CA LEU A 48 10.06 9.62 0.91
C LEU A 48 10.07 8.56 2.03
N PRO A 49 8.90 8.02 2.43
CA PRO A 49 8.82 7.00 3.45
C PRO A 49 9.26 5.62 2.91
N LEU A 50 9.44 4.67 3.82
CA LEU A 50 9.78 3.28 3.48
C LEU A 50 8.68 2.62 2.64
N THR A 51 9.08 1.67 1.79
CA THR A 51 8.16 0.89 0.93
C THR A 51 7.00 0.27 1.70
N GLU A 52 7.26 -0.23 2.91
CA GLU A 52 6.21 -0.79 3.78
C GLU A 52 5.16 0.24 4.20
N ILE A 53 5.58 1.47 4.52
CA ILE A 53 4.65 2.55 4.84
C ILE A 53 3.78 2.89 3.62
N LEU A 54 4.38 2.91 2.41
CA LEU A 54 3.61 3.12 1.18
C LEU A 54 2.61 1.99 0.95
N PHE A 55 3.03 0.74 1.15
CA PHE A 55 2.18 -0.44 0.99
C PHE A 55 0.99 -0.43 1.97
N LEU A 56 1.27 -0.32 3.27
CA LEU A 56 0.23 -0.27 4.31
C LEU A 56 -0.69 0.96 4.11
N SER A 57 -0.14 2.09 3.70
CA SER A 57 -0.92 3.28 3.38
C SER A 57 -1.89 3.06 2.21
N LYS A 58 -1.52 2.25 1.20
CA LYS A 58 -2.45 1.90 0.11
C LYS A 58 -3.56 0.98 0.60
N ILE A 59 -3.27 0.09 1.55
CA ILE A 59 -4.29 -0.75 2.19
C ILE A 59 -5.26 0.12 3.00
N ILE A 60 -4.77 1.10 3.76
CA ILE A 60 -5.63 2.08 4.45
C ILE A 60 -6.57 2.78 3.46
N ASP A 61 -6.05 3.34 2.37
CA ASP A 61 -6.87 4.02 1.36
C ASP A 61 -7.94 3.07 0.78
N ARG A 62 -7.59 1.80 0.60
CA ARG A 62 -8.47 0.74 0.09
C ARG A 62 -9.59 0.43 1.07
N VAL A 63 -9.26 0.14 2.33
CA VAL A 63 -10.20 -0.23 3.39
C VAL A 63 -11.15 0.93 3.71
N VAL A 64 -10.63 2.15 3.81
CA VAL A 64 -11.44 3.37 4.01
C VAL A 64 -12.41 3.56 2.83
N PHE A 65 -11.94 3.38 1.59
CA PHE A 65 -12.82 3.46 0.43
C PHE A 65 -13.95 2.42 0.50
N LEU A 66 -13.63 1.16 0.79
CA LEU A 66 -14.60 0.07 0.91
C LEU A 66 -15.65 0.37 2.00
N ALA A 67 -15.22 0.86 3.16
CA ALA A 67 -16.13 1.21 4.25
C ALA A 67 -17.09 2.36 3.86
N MET A 68 -16.60 3.36 3.12
CA MET A 68 -17.40 4.53 2.74
C MET A 68 -18.28 4.32 1.50
N ASN A 69 -17.88 3.43 0.58
CA ASN A 69 -18.48 3.34 -0.76
C ASN A 69 -18.96 1.94 -1.13
N GLY A 70 -18.64 0.92 -0.35
CA GLY A 70 -18.74 -0.48 -0.76
C GLY A 70 -17.73 -0.84 -1.85
N ASP A 71 -17.76 -2.10 -2.29
CA ASP A 71 -16.88 -2.60 -3.34
C ASP A 71 -17.34 -2.24 -4.75
N LYS A 72 -17.25 -0.95 -5.09
CA LYS A 72 -17.60 -0.44 -6.43
C LYS A 72 -16.71 -0.98 -7.55
N PHE A 73 -15.61 -1.66 -7.21
CA PHE A 73 -14.54 -1.97 -8.16
C PHE A 73 -14.16 -3.44 -8.22
N GLY A 74 -14.91 -4.31 -7.54
CA GLY A 74 -14.63 -5.74 -7.49
C GLY A 74 -13.23 -6.03 -6.94
N TRP A 75 -12.83 -5.31 -5.90
CA TRP A 75 -11.56 -5.52 -5.20
C TRP A 75 -11.62 -6.71 -4.25
N GLU A 76 -12.78 -7.03 -3.70
CA GLU A 76 -13.01 -8.17 -2.81
C GLU A 76 -13.65 -9.32 -3.63
N ARG A 77 -12.89 -10.00 -4.52
CA ARG A 77 -13.49 -10.96 -5.47
C ARG A 77 -13.82 -12.30 -4.82
N GLU A 78 -12.82 -13.03 -4.35
CA GLU A 78 -13.03 -14.34 -3.72
C GLU A 78 -13.29 -14.20 -2.22
N ARG A 79 -12.70 -13.19 -1.58
CA ARG A 79 -12.85 -12.93 -0.15
C ARG A 79 -12.83 -11.44 0.17
N LYS A 80 -13.36 -11.10 1.35
CA LYS A 80 -13.32 -9.74 1.88
C LYS A 80 -12.01 -9.49 2.63
N PHE A 81 -11.60 -8.24 2.72
CA PHE A 81 -10.49 -7.84 3.58
C PHE A 81 -10.80 -8.16 5.05
N SER A 82 -12.07 -8.01 5.46
CA SER A 82 -12.49 -8.27 6.84
C SER A 82 -12.36 -9.74 7.25
N SER A 83 -12.37 -10.69 6.30
CA SER A 83 -12.26 -12.13 6.57
C SER A 83 -10.82 -12.64 6.61
N LEU A 84 -9.82 -11.78 6.42
CA LEU A 84 -8.41 -12.17 6.49
C LEU A 84 -8.03 -12.55 7.93
N VAL A 85 -7.23 -13.62 8.05
CA VAL A 85 -6.60 -14.02 9.32
C VAL A 85 -5.65 -12.92 9.79
N ASP A 86 -5.74 -12.53 11.06
CA ASP A 86 -4.95 -11.43 11.62
C ASP A 86 -3.88 -11.89 12.64
N HIS A 87 -4.10 -12.98 13.38
CA HIS A 87 -3.26 -13.39 14.52
C HIS A 87 -3.01 -12.23 15.51
N LYS A 88 -4.05 -11.44 15.77
CA LYS A 88 -3.93 -10.19 16.54
C LYS A 88 -3.44 -10.41 17.96
N ASP A 89 -3.94 -11.43 18.63
CA ASP A 89 -3.61 -11.72 20.03
C ASP A 89 -2.16 -12.22 20.16
N GLU A 90 -1.71 -13.05 19.22
CA GLU A 90 -0.33 -13.52 19.15
C GLU A 90 0.64 -12.39 18.82
N ILE A 91 0.25 -11.47 17.94
CA ILE A 91 1.05 -10.28 17.64
C ILE A 91 1.12 -9.37 18.88
N ARG A 92 0.02 -9.16 19.61
CA ARG A 92 0.03 -8.36 20.85
C ARG A 92 0.94 -8.94 21.93
N ALA A 93 0.99 -10.26 22.05
CA ALA A 93 1.87 -10.93 23.00
C ALA A 93 3.35 -10.90 22.57
N ASP A 94 3.64 -10.66 21.28
CA ASP A 94 5.00 -10.60 20.74
C ASP A 94 5.57 -9.18 20.82
N LYS A 95 6.45 -8.96 21.79
CA LYS A 95 7.10 -7.66 22.02
C LYS A 95 7.84 -7.13 20.78
N ILE A 96 8.51 -7.98 20.02
CA ILE A 96 9.30 -7.53 18.85
C ILE A 96 8.35 -7.04 17.76
N ARG A 97 7.25 -7.75 17.52
CA ARG A 97 6.23 -7.35 16.54
C ARG A 97 5.48 -6.10 16.98
N MET A 98 5.18 -5.95 18.28
CA MET A 98 4.56 -4.74 18.81
C MET A 98 5.49 -3.53 18.74
N ASP A 99 6.76 -3.66 19.10
CA ASP A 99 7.74 -2.58 18.97
C ASP A 99 7.87 -2.14 17.49
N ARG A 100 7.82 -3.09 16.56
CA ARG A 100 7.78 -2.80 15.11
C ARG A 100 6.50 -2.05 14.73
N PHE A 101 5.34 -2.49 15.19
CA PHE A 101 4.07 -1.82 14.94
C PHE A 101 4.08 -0.37 15.46
N GLU A 102 4.53 -0.13 16.69
CA GLU A 102 4.62 1.21 17.26
C GLU A 102 5.49 2.16 16.42
N ASN A 103 6.62 1.64 15.92
CA ASN A 103 7.49 2.40 15.02
C ASN A 103 6.82 2.70 13.67
N LEU A 104 6.05 1.75 13.12
CA LEU A 104 5.30 1.95 11.88
C LEU A 104 4.15 2.94 12.09
N ASN A 105 3.45 2.88 13.22
CA ASN A 105 2.36 3.80 13.55
C ASN A 105 2.85 5.24 13.58
N LYS A 106 3.95 5.53 14.29
CA LYS A 106 4.55 6.87 14.32
C LYS A 106 4.92 7.38 12.92
N LYS A 107 5.51 6.52 12.08
CA LYS A 107 5.86 6.88 10.69
C LYS A 107 4.60 7.11 9.84
N MET A 108 3.54 6.35 10.08
CA MET A 108 2.26 6.48 9.37
C MET A 108 1.54 7.78 9.76
N GLU A 109 1.53 8.14 11.05
CA GLU A 109 1.00 9.42 11.56
C GLU A 109 1.68 10.61 10.89
N ILE A 110 3.02 10.58 10.76
CA ILE A 110 3.77 11.64 10.07
C ILE A 110 3.40 11.69 8.57
N PHE A 111 3.27 10.54 7.92
CA PHE A 111 3.04 10.47 6.47
C PHE A 111 1.59 10.79 6.07
N ARG A 112 0.60 10.39 6.88
CA ARG A 112 -0.83 10.57 6.59
C ARG A 112 -1.43 11.81 7.26
N LYS A 113 -0.82 12.32 8.34
CA LYS A 113 -1.30 13.50 9.08
C LYS A 113 -2.79 13.37 9.41
N GLU A 114 -3.61 14.32 8.97
CA GLU A 114 -5.05 14.35 9.24
C GLU A 114 -5.83 13.22 8.55
N GLU A 115 -5.22 12.52 7.57
CA GLU A 115 -5.79 11.34 6.92
C GLU A 115 -5.48 10.02 7.63
N MET A 116 -4.83 10.08 8.80
CA MET A 116 -4.54 8.90 9.60
C MET A 116 -5.83 8.33 10.20
N ILE A 117 -5.93 7.02 10.21
CA ILE A 117 -7.05 6.29 10.83
C ILE A 117 -6.75 6.04 12.31
N ASP A 118 -7.75 5.57 13.06
CA ASP A 118 -7.56 5.13 14.44
C ASP A 118 -6.45 4.07 14.55
N LYS A 119 -5.67 4.12 15.64
CA LYS A 119 -4.51 3.26 15.86
C LYS A 119 -4.88 1.78 15.92
N GLU A 120 -6.00 1.41 16.54
CA GLU A 120 -6.45 0.01 16.59
C GLU A 120 -6.93 -0.47 15.22
N ALA A 121 -7.56 0.40 14.44
CA ALA A 121 -7.90 0.09 13.05
C ALA A 121 -6.64 -0.09 12.18
N PHE A 122 -5.59 0.71 12.40
CA PHE A 122 -4.31 0.51 11.73
C PHE A 122 -3.61 -0.78 12.19
N PHE A 123 -3.71 -1.13 13.48
CA PHE A 123 -3.19 -2.37 14.02
C PHE A 123 -3.84 -3.61 13.38
N ASP A 124 -5.17 -3.58 13.19
CA ASP A 124 -5.89 -4.63 12.46
C ASP A 124 -5.36 -4.82 11.03
N ILE A 125 -5.14 -3.71 10.31
CA ILE A 125 -4.55 -3.73 8.96
C ILE A 125 -3.13 -4.29 9.00
N PHE A 126 -2.31 -3.86 9.95
CA PHE A 126 -0.94 -4.35 10.13
C PHE A 126 -0.90 -5.86 10.35
N CYS A 127 -1.77 -6.37 11.23
CA CYS A 127 -1.87 -7.80 11.53
C CYS A 127 -2.24 -8.60 10.28
N LYS A 128 -3.32 -8.22 9.59
CA LYS A 128 -3.77 -8.88 8.35
C LYS A 128 -2.72 -8.82 7.24
N ALA A 129 -2.07 -7.66 7.05
CA ALA A 129 -1.04 -7.50 6.04
C ALA A 129 0.21 -8.34 6.37
N SER A 130 0.58 -8.48 7.64
CA SER A 130 1.75 -9.27 8.06
C SER A 130 1.61 -10.76 7.73
N ILE A 131 0.38 -11.27 7.70
CA ILE A 131 0.09 -12.70 7.44
C ILE A 131 -0.24 -12.96 5.97
N ASN A 132 -0.94 -12.04 5.31
CA ASN A 132 -1.56 -12.27 4.00
C ASN A 132 -0.88 -11.52 2.85
N SER A 133 0.27 -10.88 3.08
CA SER A 133 1.03 -10.22 2.02
C SER A 133 2.00 -11.19 1.33
N HIS A 134 2.23 -10.92 0.04
CA HIS A 134 3.11 -11.71 -0.82
C HIS A 134 4.11 -10.80 -1.52
N SER A 135 5.36 -11.23 -1.58
CA SER A 135 6.38 -10.60 -2.42
C SER A 135 6.11 -10.92 -3.90
N ILE A 136 6.11 -9.89 -4.74
CA ILE A 136 6.00 -10.00 -6.19
C ILE A 136 7.40 -10.08 -6.77
N HIS A 137 7.62 -11.05 -7.65
CA HIS A 137 8.90 -11.29 -8.30
C HIS A 137 8.80 -11.15 -9.82
N THR A 138 9.90 -10.80 -10.48
CA THR A 138 10.04 -10.98 -11.93
C THR A 138 10.16 -12.46 -12.27
N ASN A 139 10.02 -12.81 -13.54
CA ASN A 139 10.27 -14.18 -14.03
C ASN A 139 11.71 -14.66 -13.79
N ALA A 140 12.65 -13.76 -13.51
CA ALA A 140 14.03 -14.08 -13.16
C ALA A 140 14.22 -14.26 -11.64
N GLY A 141 13.15 -14.20 -10.84
CA GLY A 141 13.21 -14.35 -9.38
C GLY A 141 13.62 -13.09 -8.61
N THR A 142 13.71 -11.94 -9.27
CA THR A 142 14.02 -10.67 -8.58
C THR A 142 12.77 -10.08 -7.93
N GLU A 143 12.79 -9.83 -6.62
CA GLU A 143 11.69 -9.15 -5.93
C GLU A 143 11.53 -7.70 -6.42
N ILE A 144 10.29 -7.30 -6.73
CA ILE A 144 9.95 -5.97 -7.26
C ILE A 144 8.88 -5.24 -6.47
N GLY A 145 8.29 -5.87 -5.45
CA GLY A 145 7.29 -5.25 -4.60
C GLY A 145 6.51 -6.23 -3.75
N MET A 146 5.43 -5.75 -3.14
CA MET A 146 4.54 -6.54 -2.30
C MET A 146 3.09 -6.33 -2.73
N ALA A 147 2.26 -7.36 -2.55
CA ALA A 147 0.82 -7.30 -2.76
C ALA A 147 0.07 -8.00 -1.62
N LEU A 148 -1.19 -7.61 -1.47
CA LEU A 148 -2.19 -8.36 -0.72
C LEU A 148 -3.28 -8.70 -1.72
N ASP A 149 -3.52 -10.00 -1.89
CA ASP A 149 -4.50 -10.52 -2.84
C ASP A 149 -5.79 -10.95 -2.12
N LEU A 150 -6.93 -10.67 -2.74
CA LEU A 150 -8.26 -11.03 -2.25
C LEU A 150 -8.96 -12.01 -3.22
N GLY A 151 -8.19 -12.59 -4.15
CA GLY A 151 -8.68 -13.38 -5.29
C GLY A 151 -9.19 -12.48 -6.41
#